data_AF-A0A1F3X991-F1
#
_entry.id   AF-A0A1F3X991-F1
#
_cell.length_a   1.000
_cell.length_b   1.000
_cell.length_c   1.000
_cell.angle_alpha   90.00
_cell.angle_beta   90.00
_cell.angle_gamma   90.00
#
_symmetry.space_group_name_H-M   'P 1'
#
loop_
_entity.id
_entity.type
_entity.pdbx_description
1 polymer ?
#
loop_
_entity_poly.entity_id
_entity_poly.type
_entity_poly.pdbx_seq_one_letter_code
_entity_poly.pdbx_strand_id
1 'polypeptide(L)'
;MPVCPTGATRQRADGLVTMDYDTCIGCASCAVACPYQARTIVHEKTGYYGEQTIQENRTSHDDRIGVANKCTFCVERIDDAATLGLTPGVDPEVTPACSVSCIAKAIRFGNFADPASEVSRLAKDNRSFQMHAELGTDPQIRYLYEIPAGTPGREPDPADTGDEAMSDPSNPLVGARQRFWDYRAAMNFFLGAMASGLAIVAWLAHAAGAMDAGTLRSVNLIAAAVMAIGLFFVFLKIGRKARFIRVLMRPQSSWMTRETWCVGVFYPAVAAGILWPHPVLNLL
;
A
#
# COMPACT_ATOMS: atom_id res chain seq x y z
N MET A 1 -0.73 -9.32 0.53
CA MET A 1 -0.46 -8.59 -0.72
C MET A 1 1.05 -8.41 -0.90
N PRO A 2 1.61 -8.65 -2.11
CA PRO A 2 3.06 -8.74 -2.36
C PRO A 2 3.88 -7.45 -2.19
N VAL A 3 3.27 -6.34 -1.80
CA VAL A 3 3.95 -5.04 -1.62
C VAL A 3 4.06 -4.65 -0.14
N CYS A 4 3.39 -5.36 0.76
CA CYS A 4 3.37 -5.01 2.17
C CYS A 4 4.54 -5.68 2.89
N PRO A 5 5.55 -4.90 3.36
CA PRO A 5 6.74 -5.48 3.98
C PRO A 5 6.42 -6.27 5.24
N THR A 6 5.48 -5.78 6.07
CA THR A 6 5.12 -6.42 7.34
C THR A 6 3.99 -7.43 7.24
N GLY A 7 3.35 -7.57 6.07
CA GLY A 7 2.17 -8.43 5.91
C GLY A 7 0.90 -7.89 6.56
N ALA A 8 0.88 -6.61 6.94
CA ALA A 8 -0.29 -5.94 7.53
C ALA A 8 -1.53 -5.98 6.61
N THR A 9 -1.36 -6.03 5.29
CA THR A 9 -2.48 -6.25 4.36
C THR A 9 -2.39 -7.59 3.64
N ARG A 10 -3.46 -8.37 3.74
CA ARG A 10 -3.57 -9.74 3.22
C ARG A 10 -4.96 -9.99 2.63
N GLN A 11 -5.05 -10.99 1.78
CA GLN A 11 -6.33 -11.56 1.35
C GLN A 11 -6.62 -12.75 2.26
N ARG A 12 -7.86 -12.84 2.76
CA ARG A 12 -8.39 -13.98 3.51
C ARG A 12 -8.83 -15.08 2.54
N ALA A 13 -9.15 -16.25 3.09
CA ALA A 13 -9.66 -17.39 2.31
C ALA A 13 -11.02 -17.10 1.64
N ASP A 14 -11.83 -16.22 2.24
CA ASP A 14 -13.11 -15.75 1.71
C ASP A 14 -12.95 -14.63 0.65
N GLY A 15 -11.73 -14.30 0.24
CA GLY A 15 -11.44 -13.29 -0.76
C GLY A 15 -11.38 -11.85 -0.22
N LEU A 16 -11.75 -11.60 1.04
CA LEU A 16 -11.67 -10.27 1.64
C LEU A 16 -10.23 -9.82 1.79
N VAL A 17 -9.90 -8.65 1.24
CA VAL A 17 -8.65 -7.97 1.56
C VAL A 17 -8.82 -7.27 2.90
N THR A 18 -7.92 -7.49 3.86
CA THR A 18 -7.96 -6.87 5.19
C THR A 18 -6.75 -6.00 5.46
N MET A 19 -6.82 -5.25 6.56
CA MET A 19 -5.78 -4.38 7.04
C MET A 19 -5.63 -4.54 8.56
N ASP A 20 -4.45 -4.97 8.99
CA ASP A 20 -4.05 -5.06 10.39
C ASP A 20 -3.33 -3.75 10.75
N TYR A 21 -4.00 -2.93 11.57
CA TYR A 21 -3.52 -1.61 11.97
C TYR A 21 -2.36 -1.69 12.97
N ASP A 22 -2.24 -2.77 13.74
CA ASP A 22 -1.15 -2.96 14.70
C ASP A 22 0.15 -3.40 14.03
N THR A 23 0.04 -4.16 12.94
CA THR A 23 1.18 -4.63 12.14
C THR A 23 1.62 -3.62 11.09
N CYS A 24 0.79 -2.67 10.74
CA CYS A 24 1.16 -1.64 9.79
C CYS A 24 2.23 -0.71 10.34
N ILE A 25 3.26 -0.46 9.53
CA ILE A 25 4.31 0.53 9.79
C ILE A 25 4.00 1.89 9.16
N GLY A 26 3.03 1.97 8.23
CA GLY A 26 2.70 3.22 7.54
C GLY A 26 3.69 3.63 6.44
N CYS A 27 4.31 2.67 5.75
CA CYS A 27 5.28 2.95 4.67
C CYS A 27 4.64 3.40 3.33
N ALA A 28 3.30 3.36 3.24
CA ALA A 28 2.52 3.74 2.06
C ALA A 28 2.73 2.94 0.76
N SER A 29 3.61 1.93 0.75
CA SER A 29 3.84 1.12 -0.47
C SER A 29 2.56 0.48 -1.02
N CYS A 30 1.66 0.00 -0.15
CA CYS A 30 0.37 -0.53 -0.58
C CYS A 30 -0.56 0.52 -1.17
N ALA A 31 -0.47 1.79 -0.74
CA ALA A 31 -1.29 2.87 -1.26
C ALA A 31 -0.80 3.30 -2.65
N VAL A 32 0.52 3.41 -2.84
CA VAL A 32 1.15 3.68 -4.15
C VAL A 32 0.85 2.56 -5.16
N ALA A 33 0.85 1.30 -4.70
CA ALA A 33 0.59 0.15 -5.57
C ALA A 33 -0.89 -0.07 -5.92
N CYS A 34 -1.82 0.65 -5.30
CA CYS A 34 -3.25 0.42 -5.52
C CYS A 34 -3.71 1.15 -6.79
N PRO A 35 -4.13 0.45 -7.86
CA PRO A 35 -4.55 1.12 -9.09
C PRO A 35 -5.83 1.93 -8.91
N TYR A 36 -6.63 1.56 -7.91
CA TYR A 36 -7.91 2.21 -7.56
C TYR A 36 -7.75 3.41 -6.64
N GLN A 37 -6.53 3.72 -6.19
CA GLN A 37 -6.25 4.78 -5.20
C GLN A 37 -7.10 4.66 -3.90
N ALA A 38 -7.63 3.46 -3.62
CA ALA A 38 -8.60 3.19 -2.57
C ALA A 38 -7.97 2.94 -1.19
N ARG A 39 -6.78 3.50 -0.96
CA ARG A 39 -6.05 3.41 0.30
C ARG A 39 -5.61 4.80 0.74
N THR A 40 -5.76 5.07 2.03
CA THR A 40 -5.44 6.37 2.61
C THR A 40 -4.52 6.20 3.82
N ILE A 41 -3.76 7.24 4.14
CA ILE A 41 -2.97 7.30 5.37
C ILE A 41 -3.26 8.66 5.99
N VAL A 42 -3.75 8.63 7.23
CA VAL A 42 -3.98 9.82 8.03
C VAL A 42 -2.78 9.98 8.95
N HIS A 43 -2.02 11.06 8.78
CA HIS A 43 -0.85 11.35 9.62
C HIS A 43 -1.20 12.20 10.84
N GLU A 44 -2.20 13.07 10.71
CA GLU A 44 -2.66 13.99 11.74
C GLU A 44 -4.19 13.97 11.79
N LYS A 45 -4.75 14.08 13.00
CA LYS A 45 -6.20 14.06 13.21
C LYS A 45 -6.74 15.48 13.10
N THR A 46 -7.10 15.90 11.89
CA THR A 46 -7.76 17.18 11.61
C THR A 46 -9.27 16.99 11.51
N GLY A 47 -10.05 17.83 12.19
CA GLY A 47 -11.50 17.84 12.03
C GLY A 47 -11.91 18.41 10.67
N TYR A 48 -13.03 17.96 10.12
CA TYR A 48 -13.49 18.36 8.79
C TYR A 48 -13.68 19.88 8.66
N TYR A 49 -14.19 20.54 9.70
CA TYR A 49 -14.41 21.99 9.75
C TYR A 49 -13.26 22.77 10.40
N GLY A 50 -12.08 22.17 10.53
CA GLY A 50 -10.95 22.73 11.29
C GLY A 50 -11.05 22.51 12.80
N GLU A 51 -12.22 22.11 13.31
CA GLU A 51 -12.45 21.69 14.69
C GLU A 51 -13.07 20.28 14.73
N GLN A 52 -12.80 19.54 15.80
CA GLN A 52 -13.36 18.19 15.97
C GLN A 52 -14.78 18.27 16.54
N THR A 53 -15.72 17.70 15.80
CA THR A 53 -17.12 17.56 16.21
C THR A 53 -17.30 16.43 17.23
N ILE A 54 -18.45 16.42 17.93
CA ILE A 54 -18.80 15.35 18.88
C ILE A 54 -18.83 13.99 18.18
N GLN A 55 -19.31 13.93 16.94
CA GLN A 55 -19.42 12.73 16.13
C GLN A 55 -18.04 12.20 15.72
N GLU A 56 -17.14 13.06 15.27
CA GLU A 56 -15.75 12.69 14.95
C GLU A 56 -15.00 12.20 16.19
N ASN A 57 -15.28 12.77 17.35
CA ASN A 57 -14.70 12.30 18.62
C ASN A 57 -15.22 10.92 19.01
N ARG A 58 -16.53 10.66 18.88
CA ARG A 58 -17.13 9.36 19.19
C ARG A 58 -16.70 8.24 18.23
N THR A 59 -16.31 8.58 17.01
CA THR A 59 -15.92 7.62 15.96
C THR A 59 -14.41 7.65 15.67
N SER A 60 -13.62 8.24 16.58
CA SER A 60 -12.16 8.33 16.43
C SER A 60 -11.52 6.95 16.50
N HIS A 61 -10.52 6.74 15.64
CA HIS A 61 -9.70 5.53 15.62
C HIS A 61 -8.23 5.92 15.72
N ASP A 62 -7.75 6.13 16.95
CA ASP A 62 -6.38 6.61 17.21
C ASP A 62 -5.31 5.57 16.83
N ASP A 63 -5.69 4.29 16.82
CA ASP A 63 -4.90 3.17 16.32
C ASP A 63 -4.60 3.31 14.81
N ARG A 64 -5.52 3.93 14.06
CA ARG A 64 -5.46 4.10 12.59
C ARG A 64 -4.64 5.30 12.11
N ILE A 65 -4.06 6.08 13.03
CA ILE A 65 -3.14 7.17 12.70
C ILE A 65 -1.75 6.62 12.34
N GLY A 66 -1.17 7.16 11.26
CA GLY A 66 0.14 6.78 10.74
C GLY A 66 0.19 5.38 10.15
N VAL A 67 -0.96 4.80 9.79
CA VAL A 67 -1.08 3.48 9.16
C VAL A 67 -1.98 3.56 7.92
N ALA A 68 -1.86 2.57 7.03
CA ALA A 68 -2.70 2.51 5.84
C ALA A 68 -4.11 2.07 6.21
N ASN A 69 -5.10 2.75 5.65
CA ASN A 69 -6.52 2.50 5.79
C ASN A 69 -7.11 2.11 4.44
N LYS A 70 -8.20 1.35 4.47
CA LYS A 70 -9.01 1.05 3.30
C LYS A 70 -10.43 0.63 3.72
N CYS A 71 -11.35 0.58 2.78
CA CYS A 71 -12.60 -0.16 2.97
C CYS A 71 -12.29 -1.65 3.17
N THR A 72 -12.62 -2.22 4.34
CA THR A 72 -12.47 -3.65 4.65
C THR A 72 -13.76 -4.45 4.45
N PHE A 73 -14.77 -3.86 3.78
CA PHE A 73 -16.15 -4.35 3.76
C PHE A 73 -16.72 -4.59 5.15
N CYS A 74 -16.43 -3.69 6.10
CA CYS A 74 -16.91 -3.81 7.49
C CYS A 74 -16.61 -5.19 8.07
N VAL A 75 -15.35 -5.65 7.95
CA VAL A 75 -14.92 -7.00 8.31
C VAL A 75 -15.39 -7.45 9.70
N GLU A 76 -15.45 -6.54 10.67
CA GLU A 76 -15.97 -6.80 12.01
C GLU A 76 -17.42 -7.32 11.98
N ARG A 77 -18.30 -6.68 11.18
CA ARG A 77 -19.69 -7.13 10.98
C ARG A 77 -19.76 -8.49 10.29
N ILE A 78 -18.88 -8.73 9.31
CA ILE A 78 -18.84 -10.01 8.58
C ILE A 78 -18.37 -11.13 9.51
N ASP A 79 -17.40 -10.85 10.39
CA ASP A 79 -16.87 -11.83 11.34
C ASP A 79 -17.89 -12.20 12.42
N ASP A 80 -18.76 -11.27 12.82
CA ASP A 80 -19.86 -11.53 13.76
C ASP A 80 -20.93 -12.48 13.19
N ALA A 81 -21.03 -12.60 11.86
CA ALA A 81 -22.05 -13.40 11.18
C ALA A 81 -22.06 -14.87 11.63
N ALA A 82 -20.89 -15.49 11.74
CA ALA A 82 -20.77 -16.88 12.15
C ALA A 82 -21.24 -17.10 13.59
N THR A 83 -20.95 -16.15 14.48
CA THR A 83 -21.33 -16.23 15.90
C THR A 83 -22.82 -16.01 16.10
N LEU A 84 -23.41 -15.11 15.32
CA LEU A 84 -24.83 -14.76 15.40
C LEU A 84 -25.74 -15.68 14.57
N GLY A 85 -25.16 -16.56 13.75
CA GLY A 85 -25.94 -17.41 12.83
C GLY A 85 -26.63 -16.63 11.72
N LEU A 86 -26.06 -15.48 11.35
CA LEU A 86 -26.59 -14.55 10.35
C LEU A 86 -25.78 -14.62 9.05
N THR A 87 -26.36 -14.13 7.97
CA THR A 87 -25.78 -14.19 6.62
C THR A 87 -25.49 -12.79 6.07
N PRO A 88 -24.23 -12.42 5.80
CA PRO A 88 -23.88 -11.15 5.19
C PRO A 88 -24.49 -11.00 3.78
N GLY A 89 -25.14 -9.87 3.53
CA GLY A 89 -25.91 -9.61 2.31
C GLY A 89 -27.40 -9.96 2.41
N VAL A 90 -27.79 -10.69 3.46
CA VAL A 90 -29.20 -10.98 3.79
C VAL A 90 -29.60 -10.25 5.06
N ASP A 91 -28.84 -10.47 6.14
CA ASP A 91 -29.11 -9.92 7.46
C ASP A 91 -28.40 -8.55 7.64
N PRO A 92 -29.15 -7.46 7.90
CA PRO A 92 -28.59 -6.10 7.95
C PRO A 92 -27.49 -5.89 9.01
N GLU A 93 -27.55 -6.62 10.11
CA GLU A 93 -26.64 -6.46 11.26
C GLU A 93 -25.20 -6.84 10.90
N VAL A 94 -25.04 -7.86 10.06
CA VAL A 94 -23.75 -8.42 9.62
C VAL A 94 -23.39 -8.03 8.18
N THR A 95 -24.19 -7.17 7.58
CA THR A 95 -23.97 -6.62 6.23
C THR A 95 -23.21 -5.29 6.31
N PRO A 96 -22.30 -4.99 5.37
CA PRO A 96 -21.54 -3.74 5.37
C PRO A 96 -22.43 -2.50 5.41
N ALA A 97 -22.03 -1.51 6.21
CA ALA A 97 -22.81 -0.31 6.47
C ALA A 97 -23.19 0.44 5.19
N CYS A 98 -22.28 0.52 4.21
CA CYS A 98 -22.56 1.18 2.93
C CYS A 98 -23.67 0.50 2.12
N SER A 99 -23.86 -0.82 2.25
CA SER A 99 -24.92 -1.55 1.57
C SER A 99 -26.26 -1.37 2.29
N VAL A 100 -26.25 -1.48 3.63
CA VAL A 100 -27.47 -1.34 4.46
C VAL A 100 -28.02 0.09 4.44
N SER A 101 -27.15 1.09 4.50
CA SER A 101 -27.55 2.50 4.54
C SER A 101 -27.91 3.08 3.16
N CYS A 102 -27.72 2.32 2.08
CA CYS A 102 -27.98 2.82 0.73
C CYS A 102 -29.48 2.87 0.44
N ILE A 103 -30.09 4.04 0.57
CA ILE A 103 -31.52 4.28 0.29
C ILE A 103 -31.88 3.89 -1.15
N ALA A 104 -30.99 4.19 -2.10
CA ALA A 104 -31.15 3.86 -3.51
C ALA A 104 -30.91 2.37 -3.85
N LYS A 105 -30.46 1.56 -2.88
CA LYS A 105 -30.12 0.14 -3.08
C LYS A 105 -29.08 -0.11 -4.19
N ALA A 106 -28.20 0.87 -4.42
CA ALA A 106 -27.15 0.82 -5.43
C ALA A 106 -25.99 -0.13 -5.04
N ILE A 107 -25.69 -0.23 -3.74
CA ILE A 107 -24.62 -1.10 -3.23
C ILE A 107 -25.25 -2.39 -2.71
N ARG A 108 -24.95 -3.51 -3.37
CA ARG A 108 -25.34 -4.86 -2.94
C ARG A 108 -24.11 -5.65 -2.52
N PHE A 109 -24.23 -6.34 -1.40
CA PHE A 109 -23.17 -7.17 -0.83
C PHE A 109 -23.68 -8.60 -0.66
N GLY A 110 -22.79 -9.59 -0.78
CA GLY A 110 -23.13 -10.99 -0.60
C GLY A 110 -22.00 -11.91 -1.03
N ASN A 111 -22.23 -13.22 -0.87
CA ASN A 111 -21.27 -14.23 -1.28
C ASN A 111 -21.29 -14.42 -2.81
N PHE A 112 -20.25 -13.95 -3.48
CA PHE A 112 -20.12 -14.06 -4.93
C PHE A 112 -19.82 -15.50 -5.41
N ALA A 113 -19.34 -16.37 -4.51
CA ALA A 113 -19.13 -17.78 -4.83
C ALA A 113 -20.44 -18.59 -4.82
N ASP A 114 -21.51 -18.06 -4.22
CA ASP A 114 -22.84 -18.67 -4.25
C ASP A 114 -23.64 -18.17 -5.47
N PRO A 115 -23.97 -19.03 -6.46
CA PRO A 115 -24.75 -18.63 -7.63
C PRO A 115 -26.16 -18.15 -7.32
N ALA A 116 -26.72 -18.53 -6.16
CA ALA A 116 -28.05 -18.12 -5.73
C ALA A 116 -28.08 -16.74 -5.06
N SER A 117 -26.93 -16.19 -4.69
CA SER A 117 -26.85 -14.90 -3.99
C SER A 117 -27.34 -13.72 -4.86
N GLU A 118 -27.83 -12.66 -4.22
CA GLU A 118 -28.30 -11.45 -4.93
C GLU A 118 -27.21 -10.89 -5.85
N VAL A 119 -25.97 -10.80 -5.37
CA VAL A 119 -24.84 -10.24 -6.13
C VAL A 119 -24.45 -11.10 -7.34
N SER A 120 -24.51 -12.43 -7.21
CA SER A 120 -24.20 -13.35 -8.32
C SER A 120 -25.23 -13.26 -9.43
N ARG A 121 -26.53 -13.21 -9.08
CA ARG A 121 -27.61 -13.00 -10.04
C ARG A 121 -27.51 -11.63 -10.70
N LEU A 122 -27.31 -10.57 -9.93
CA LEU A 122 -27.16 -9.22 -10.47
C LEU A 122 -26.02 -9.11 -11.49
N ALA A 123 -24.86 -9.69 -11.19
CA ALA A 123 -23.72 -9.68 -12.10
C ALA A 123 -23.92 -10.56 -13.36
N LYS A 124 -24.73 -11.61 -13.27
CA LYS A 124 -25.06 -12.53 -14.37
C LYS A 124 -26.14 -11.97 -15.29
N ASP A 125 -27.18 -11.39 -14.70
CA ASP A 125 -28.41 -11.00 -15.39
C ASP A 125 -28.34 -9.57 -15.97
N ASN A 126 -27.30 -8.80 -15.63
CA ASN A 126 -27.09 -7.42 -16.10
C ASN A 126 -25.69 -7.25 -16.69
N ARG A 127 -25.52 -6.25 -17.54
CA ARG A 127 -24.18 -5.85 -17.99
C ARG A 127 -23.38 -5.28 -16.83
N SER A 128 -22.20 -5.84 -16.63
CA SER A 128 -21.27 -5.42 -15.59
C SER A 128 -19.85 -5.25 -16.11
N PHE A 129 -19.05 -4.44 -15.42
CA PHE A 129 -17.61 -4.36 -15.63
C PHE A 129 -16.85 -4.34 -14.31
N GLN A 130 -15.58 -4.73 -14.37
CA GLN A 130 -14.60 -4.55 -13.29
C GLN A 130 -13.73 -3.35 -13.65
N MET A 131 -13.51 -2.45 -12.69
CA MET A 131 -12.61 -1.33 -12.87
C MET A 131 -11.18 -1.87 -13.08
N HIS A 132 -10.45 -1.32 -14.05
CA HIS A 132 -9.08 -1.74 -14.40
C HIS A 132 -8.90 -3.24 -14.63
N ALA A 133 -9.85 -3.88 -15.33
CA ALA A 133 -9.82 -5.31 -15.63
C ALA A 133 -8.54 -5.74 -16.37
N GLU A 134 -7.97 -4.86 -17.19
CA GLU A 134 -6.71 -5.03 -17.92
C GLU A 134 -5.51 -5.34 -17.02
N LEU A 135 -5.57 -4.96 -15.73
CA LEU A 135 -4.49 -5.22 -14.76
C LEU A 135 -4.56 -6.63 -14.16
N GLY A 136 -5.60 -7.42 -14.45
CA GLY A 136 -5.72 -8.81 -13.97
C GLY A 136 -5.83 -8.95 -12.44
N THR A 137 -6.26 -7.90 -11.73
CA THR A 137 -6.34 -7.91 -10.26
C THR A 137 -7.64 -8.51 -9.71
N ASP A 138 -8.56 -8.92 -10.58
CA ASP A 138 -9.87 -9.53 -10.27
C ASP A 138 -10.60 -8.87 -9.06
N PRO A 139 -10.94 -7.56 -9.15
CA PRO A 139 -11.60 -6.87 -8.06
C PRO A 139 -13.01 -7.44 -7.83
N GLN A 140 -13.35 -7.68 -6.56
CA GLN A 140 -14.66 -8.28 -6.20
C GLN A 140 -15.83 -7.28 -6.25
N ILE A 141 -15.58 -6.03 -6.65
CA ILE A 141 -16.62 -5.04 -6.92
C ILE A 141 -16.90 -5.06 -8.42
N ARG A 142 -18.17 -5.33 -8.78
CA ARG A 142 -18.67 -5.25 -10.16
C ARG A 142 -19.64 -4.09 -10.28
N TYR A 143 -19.40 -3.25 -11.28
CA TYR A 143 -20.23 -2.09 -11.56
C TYR A 143 -21.27 -2.46 -12.61
N LEU A 144 -22.55 -2.31 -12.28
CA LEU A 144 -23.64 -2.44 -13.24
C LEU A 144 -23.81 -1.08 -13.93
N TYR A 145 -23.90 -1.07 -15.27
CA TYR A 145 -23.94 0.16 -16.05
C TYR A 145 -25.09 0.21 -17.06
N GLU A 146 -26.02 -0.73 -16.98
CA GLU A 146 -27.30 -0.58 -17.68
C GLU A 146 -28.13 0.49 -16.98
N ILE A 147 -28.15 1.66 -17.60
CA ILE A 147 -29.16 2.67 -17.36
C ILE A 147 -30.44 2.17 -18.05
N PRO A 148 -31.62 2.16 -17.41
CA PRO A 148 -32.88 1.89 -18.11
C PRO A 148 -32.94 2.77 -19.36
N ALA A 149 -33.27 2.21 -20.52
CA ALA A 149 -33.19 2.87 -21.82
C ALA A 149 -33.92 4.24 -21.93
N GLY A 150 -34.74 4.59 -20.93
CA GLY A 150 -35.45 5.87 -20.82
C GLY A 150 -34.80 6.95 -19.97
N THR A 151 -33.64 6.74 -19.33
CA THR A 151 -32.93 7.81 -18.60
C THR A 151 -31.83 8.37 -19.48
N PRO A 152 -32.04 9.49 -20.21
CA PRO A 152 -30.99 10.10 -21.00
C PRO A 152 -29.89 10.61 -20.07
N GLY A 153 -28.74 9.94 -20.11
CA GLY A 153 -27.49 10.55 -19.64
C GLY A 153 -27.14 11.70 -20.56
N ARG A 154 -26.58 12.79 -20.02
CA ARG A 154 -25.96 13.82 -20.86
C ARG A 154 -24.74 13.19 -21.54
N GLU A 155 -24.56 13.43 -22.84
CA GLU A 155 -23.34 13.02 -23.51
C GLU A 155 -22.11 13.65 -22.84
N PRO A 156 -21.01 12.88 -22.65
CA PRO A 156 -19.78 13.43 -22.10
C PRO A 156 -19.29 14.60 -22.95
N ASP A 157 -19.05 15.74 -22.32
CA ASP A 157 -18.46 16.92 -22.95
C ASP A 157 -16.92 16.77 -22.88
N PRO A 158 -16.15 17.27 -23.87
CA PRO A 158 -14.70 17.43 -23.75
C PRO A 158 -14.26 18.15 -22.46
N ALA A 159 -15.09 19.02 -21.88
CA ALA A 159 -14.85 19.62 -20.57
C ALA A 159 -14.92 18.61 -19.40
N ASP A 160 -15.62 17.48 -19.56
CA ASP A 160 -15.69 16.42 -18.54
C ASP A 160 -14.57 15.39 -18.66
N THR A 161 -14.09 15.15 -19.88
CA THR A 161 -13.24 14.00 -20.23
C THR A 161 -11.94 14.35 -20.95
N GLY A 162 -11.75 15.61 -21.30
CA GLY A 162 -10.54 16.09 -21.97
C GLY A 162 -9.33 15.98 -21.05
N ASP A 163 -8.16 15.76 -21.66
CA ASP A 163 -6.90 15.58 -20.93
C ASP A 163 -6.61 16.74 -19.98
N GLU A 164 -6.92 17.98 -20.39
CA GLU A 164 -6.76 19.16 -19.51
C GLU A 164 -7.64 19.05 -18.26
N ALA A 165 -8.93 18.74 -18.42
CA ALA A 165 -9.87 18.59 -17.32
C ALA A 165 -9.50 17.42 -16.40
N MET A 166 -9.02 16.31 -16.97
CA MET A 166 -8.58 15.12 -16.23
C MET A 166 -7.17 15.26 -15.63
N SER A 167 -6.45 16.33 -15.97
CA SER A 167 -5.16 16.68 -15.38
C SER A 167 -5.26 17.73 -14.27
N ASP A 168 -6.38 18.46 -14.18
CA ASP A 168 -6.59 19.50 -13.19
C ASP A 168 -6.92 18.89 -11.80
N PRO A 169 -6.06 19.07 -10.77
CA PRO A 169 -6.35 18.60 -9.42
C PRO A 169 -7.53 19.28 -8.74
N SER A 170 -8.01 20.41 -9.29
CA SER A 170 -9.21 21.11 -8.82
C SER A 170 -10.50 20.42 -9.30
N ASN A 171 -10.41 19.60 -10.35
CA ASN A 171 -11.54 18.83 -10.85
C ASN A 171 -11.98 17.79 -9.80
N PRO A 172 -13.26 17.80 -9.37
CA PRO A 172 -13.79 16.83 -8.40
C PRO A 172 -13.64 15.36 -8.83
N LEU A 173 -13.56 15.08 -10.13
CA LEU A 173 -13.39 13.73 -10.68
C LEU A 173 -11.93 13.24 -10.62
N VAL A 174 -10.97 14.16 -10.53
CA VAL A 174 -9.52 13.86 -10.43
C VAL A 174 -9.09 13.86 -8.97
N GLY A 175 -9.47 14.91 -8.25
CA GLY A 175 -9.06 15.15 -6.88
C GLY A 175 -7.58 15.53 -6.73
N ALA A 176 -7.20 15.90 -5.51
CA ALA A 176 -5.83 16.27 -5.22
C ALA A 176 -4.89 15.07 -5.37
N ARG A 177 -3.75 15.29 -6.05
CA ARG A 177 -2.72 14.26 -6.24
C ARG A 177 -2.26 13.70 -4.90
N GLN A 178 -2.39 12.38 -4.71
CA GLN A 178 -1.94 11.71 -3.51
C GLN A 178 -0.41 11.83 -3.37
N ARG A 179 0.06 12.42 -2.27
CA ARG A 179 1.50 12.62 -1.97
C ARG A 179 2.00 11.60 -0.95
N PHE A 180 1.66 10.33 -1.15
CA PHE A 180 2.01 9.27 -0.20
C PHE A 180 3.52 9.06 -0.09
N TRP A 181 4.26 9.15 -1.20
CA TRP A 181 5.71 9.19 -1.21
C TRP A 181 6.17 10.59 -1.58
N ASP A 182 6.94 11.18 -0.68
CA ASP A 182 7.53 12.50 -0.82
C ASP A 182 9.05 12.37 -1.01
N TYR A 183 9.77 13.50 -0.92
CA TYR A 183 11.22 13.54 -1.09
C TYR A 183 11.95 12.53 -0.19
N ARG A 184 11.41 12.16 0.98
CA ARG A 184 12.04 11.19 1.89
C ARG A 184 12.11 9.79 1.28
N ALA A 185 11.03 9.36 0.62
CA ALA A 185 11.05 8.09 -0.11
C ALA A 185 11.98 8.17 -1.33
N ALA A 186 11.96 9.30 -2.05
CA ALA A 186 12.86 9.52 -3.18
C ALA A 186 14.34 9.45 -2.76
N MET A 187 14.72 10.09 -1.65
CA MET A 187 16.10 10.08 -1.16
C MET A 187 16.59 8.67 -0.84
N ASN A 188 15.74 7.78 -0.32
CA ASN A 188 16.12 6.38 -0.14
C ASN A 188 16.47 5.71 -1.46
N PHE A 189 15.64 5.89 -2.49
CA PHE A 189 15.92 5.30 -3.80
C PHE A 189 17.18 5.88 -4.44
N PHE A 190 17.35 7.21 -4.43
CA PHE A 190 18.53 7.85 -5.01
C PHE A 190 19.81 7.47 -4.28
N LEU A 191 19.87 7.68 -2.96
CA LEU A 191 21.08 7.41 -2.17
C LEU A 191 21.35 5.91 -2.05
N GLY A 192 20.31 5.09 -1.94
CA GLY A 192 20.43 3.63 -1.95
C GLY A 192 20.97 3.10 -3.28
N ALA A 193 20.47 3.61 -4.42
CA ALA A 193 20.98 3.24 -5.75
C ALA A 193 22.42 3.72 -5.96
N MET A 194 22.74 4.97 -5.58
CA MET A 194 24.10 5.50 -5.67
C MET A 194 25.08 4.69 -4.83
N ALA A 195 24.72 4.39 -3.57
CA ALA A 195 25.58 3.64 -2.66
C ALA A 195 25.80 2.19 -3.13
N SER A 196 24.72 1.49 -3.48
CA SER A 196 24.82 0.11 -3.97
C SER A 196 25.58 0.02 -5.30
N GLY A 197 25.33 0.95 -6.23
CA GLY A 197 26.08 1.05 -7.49
C GLY A 197 27.57 1.31 -7.26
N LEU A 198 27.91 2.24 -6.36
CA LEU A 198 29.30 2.54 -6.00
C LEU A 198 30.01 1.31 -5.41
N ALA A 199 29.37 0.60 -4.47
CA ALA A 199 29.94 -0.60 -3.85
C ALA A 199 30.17 -1.72 -4.88
N ILE A 200 29.20 -1.98 -5.76
CA ILE A 200 29.31 -3.02 -6.80
C ILE A 200 30.42 -2.69 -7.79
N VAL A 201 30.49 -1.45 -8.28
CA VAL A 201 31.52 -1.03 -9.24
C VAL A 201 32.91 -1.08 -8.60
N ALA A 202 33.05 -0.66 -7.34
CA ALA A 202 34.31 -0.75 -6.61
C ALA A 202 34.78 -2.20 -6.45
N TRP A 203 33.86 -3.10 -6.09
CA TRP A 203 34.17 -4.53 -5.99
C TRP A 203 34.60 -5.12 -7.34
N LEU A 204 33.90 -4.80 -8.44
CA LEU A 204 34.27 -5.25 -9.78
C LEU A 204 35.65 -4.71 -10.21
N ALA A 205 35.95 -3.44 -9.91
CA ALA A 205 37.25 -2.85 -10.19
C ALA A 205 38.37 -3.53 -9.39
N HIS A 206 38.12 -3.87 -8.12
CA HIS A 206 39.06 -4.63 -7.30
C HIS A 206 39.29 -6.04 -7.86
N ALA A 207 38.20 -6.75 -8.22
CA ALA A 207 38.27 -8.09 -8.81
C ALA A 207 39.03 -8.11 -10.16
N ALA A 208 38.96 -7.02 -10.93
CA ALA A 208 39.72 -6.85 -12.17
C ALA A 208 41.19 -6.40 -11.95
N GLY A 209 41.63 -6.23 -10.70
CA GLY A 209 42.98 -5.75 -10.37
C GLY A 209 43.21 -4.24 -10.60
N ALA A 210 42.15 -3.48 -10.89
CA ALA A 210 42.21 -2.04 -11.15
C ALA A 210 42.13 -1.18 -9.87
N MET A 211 41.88 -1.79 -8.71
CA MET A 211 41.73 -1.12 -7.42
C MET A 211 42.38 -1.95 -6.31
N ASP A 212 43.16 -1.32 -5.44
CA ASP A 212 43.73 -1.99 -4.27
C ASP A 212 42.69 -2.19 -3.15
N ALA A 213 42.97 -3.13 -2.23
CA ALA A 213 42.06 -3.46 -1.14
C ALA A 213 41.85 -2.32 -0.14
N GLY A 214 42.82 -1.41 0.02
CA GLY A 214 42.69 -0.23 0.88
C GLY A 214 41.68 0.76 0.32
N THR A 215 41.80 1.07 -0.97
CA THR A 215 40.85 1.93 -1.69
C THR A 215 39.44 1.33 -1.70
N LEU A 216 39.30 0.02 -1.94
CA LEU A 216 38.00 -0.66 -1.87
C LEU A 216 37.32 -0.46 -0.51
N ARG A 217 38.06 -0.63 0.60
CA ARG A 217 37.52 -0.41 1.95
C ARG A 217 37.03 1.02 2.14
N SER A 218 37.81 2.02 1.72
CA SER A 218 37.40 3.43 1.82
C SER A 218 36.15 3.72 0.99
N VAL A 219 36.04 3.16 -0.22
CA VAL A 219 34.86 3.33 -1.07
C VAL A 219 33.64 2.65 -0.44
N ASN A 220 33.79 1.45 0.11
CA ASN A 220 32.70 0.75 0.80
C ASN A 220 32.22 1.49 2.05
N LEU A 221 33.11 2.17 2.79
CA LEU A 221 32.74 3.04 3.91
C LEU A 221 31.91 4.23 3.46
N ILE A 222 32.31 4.88 2.36
CA ILE A 222 31.55 5.99 1.76
C ILE A 222 30.18 5.50 1.30
N ALA A 223 30.13 4.35 0.60
CA ALA A 223 28.88 3.73 0.17
C ALA A 223 27.96 3.42 1.37
N ALA A 224 28.49 2.83 2.45
CA ALA A 224 27.74 2.58 3.66
C ALA A 224 27.19 3.86 4.30
N ALA A 225 27.98 4.93 4.36
CA ALA A 225 27.52 6.22 4.89
C ALA A 225 26.39 6.81 4.03
N VAL A 226 26.53 6.82 2.70
CA VAL A 226 25.49 7.31 1.78
C VAL A 226 24.22 6.47 1.89
N MET A 227 24.35 5.15 1.98
CA MET A 227 23.22 4.25 2.17
C MET A 227 22.50 4.50 3.50
N ALA A 228 23.25 4.76 4.59
CA ALA A 228 22.68 5.03 5.92
C ALA A 228 21.82 6.30 5.89
N ILE A 229 22.27 7.33 5.17
CA ILE A 229 21.50 8.56 4.98
C ILE A 229 20.21 8.26 4.20
N GLY A 230 20.27 7.46 3.13
CA GLY A 230 19.08 7.01 2.39
C GLY A 230 18.06 6.28 3.26
N LEU A 231 18.53 5.28 4.03
CA LEU A 231 17.70 4.51 4.96
C LEU A 231 17.12 5.38 6.07
N PHE A 232 17.85 6.39 6.54
CA PHE A 232 17.35 7.35 7.52
C PHE A 232 16.17 8.15 6.95
N PHE A 233 16.22 8.59 5.69
CA PHE A 233 15.09 9.26 5.06
C PHE A 233 13.84 8.36 4.98
N VAL A 234 13.97 7.09 4.57
CA VAL A 234 12.82 6.18 4.57
C VAL A 234 12.29 5.93 5.98
N PHE A 235 13.18 5.85 6.98
CA PHE A 235 12.79 5.73 8.39
C PHE A 235 11.95 6.94 8.86
N LEU A 236 12.31 8.16 8.47
CA LEU A 236 11.51 9.36 8.76
C LEU A 236 10.11 9.29 8.15
N LYS A 237 9.97 8.61 7.00
CA LYS A 237 8.69 8.46 6.30
C LYS A 237 7.73 7.48 6.98
N ILE A 238 8.25 6.47 7.69
CA ILE A 238 7.45 5.47 8.38
C ILE A 238 6.57 6.12 9.44
N GLY A 239 5.25 5.86 9.39
CA GLY A 239 4.28 6.40 10.36
C GLY A 239 4.47 5.84 11.77
N ARG A 240 4.68 4.53 11.91
CA ARG A 240 4.89 3.84 13.20
C ARG A 240 6.31 3.25 13.28
N LYS A 241 7.30 4.12 13.49
CA LYS A 241 8.74 3.82 13.42
C LYS A 241 9.19 2.64 14.28
N ALA A 242 8.68 2.53 15.51
CA ALA A 242 9.02 1.43 16.43
C ALA A 242 8.65 0.04 15.88
N ARG A 243 7.73 -0.03 14.92
CA ARG A 243 7.27 -1.30 14.32
C ARG A 243 8.16 -1.76 13.15
N PHE A 244 9.22 -1.01 12.78
CA PHE A 244 10.06 -1.38 11.63
C PHE A 244 10.67 -2.78 11.76
N ILE A 245 10.91 -3.25 12.99
CA ILE A 245 11.44 -4.60 13.24
C ILE A 245 10.58 -5.70 12.61
N ARG A 246 9.27 -5.46 12.45
CA ARG A 246 8.33 -6.41 11.81
C ARG A 246 8.64 -6.61 10.31
N VAL A 247 9.41 -5.72 9.68
CA VAL A 247 9.87 -5.88 8.30
C VAL A 247 10.83 -7.06 8.18
N LEU A 248 11.76 -7.22 9.14
CA LEU A 248 12.75 -8.31 9.13
C LEU A 248 12.09 -9.69 9.16
N MET A 249 10.92 -9.80 9.78
CA MET A 249 10.19 -11.06 9.95
C MET A 249 9.57 -11.60 8.66
N ARG A 250 9.68 -10.91 7.51
CA ARG A 250 9.06 -11.32 6.23
C ARG A 250 9.99 -11.19 5.00
N PRO A 251 11.13 -11.89 4.94
CA PRO A 251 12.22 -11.72 3.97
C PRO A 251 11.82 -11.55 2.49
N GLN A 252 10.74 -12.20 2.05
CA GLN A 252 10.37 -12.25 0.63
C GLN A 252 9.08 -11.49 0.26
N SER A 253 8.55 -10.66 1.15
CA SER A 253 7.24 -10.04 0.96
C SER A 253 7.23 -8.75 0.14
N SER A 254 8.37 -8.06 -0.04
CA SER A 254 8.43 -6.76 -0.73
C SER A 254 9.87 -6.35 -1.09
N TRP A 255 10.03 -5.35 -1.96
CA TRP A 255 11.33 -4.72 -2.26
C TRP A 255 11.99 -4.15 -1.00
N MET A 256 11.22 -3.51 -0.11
CA MET A 256 11.70 -2.90 1.13
C MET A 256 12.25 -3.97 2.08
N THR A 257 11.62 -5.14 2.11
CA THR A 257 12.15 -6.24 2.91
C THR A 257 13.45 -6.77 2.33
N ARG A 258 13.53 -6.97 1.01
CA ARG A 258 14.77 -7.40 0.34
C ARG A 258 15.91 -6.42 0.57
N GLU A 259 15.64 -5.12 0.46
CA GLU A 259 16.59 -4.05 0.78
C GLU A 259 17.09 -4.17 2.22
N THR A 260 16.18 -4.34 3.19
CA THR A 260 16.54 -4.47 4.61
C THR A 260 17.45 -5.68 4.85
N TRP A 261 17.22 -6.80 4.17
CA TRP A 261 18.10 -7.98 4.27
C TRP A 261 19.44 -7.77 3.58
N CYS A 262 19.50 -7.12 2.41
CA CYS A 262 20.76 -6.78 1.76
C CYS A 262 21.62 -5.87 2.65
N VAL A 263 21.00 -4.84 3.23
CA VAL A 263 21.60 -3.96 4.24
C VAL A 263 22.06 -4.75 5.46
N GLY A 264 21.24 -5.69 5.94
CA GLY A 264 21.55 -6.56 7.06
C GLY A 264 22.78 -7.46 6.85
N VAL A 265 23.22 -7.69 5.60
CA VAL A 265 24.46 -8.39 5.27
C VAL A 265 25.60 -7.39 4.98
N PHE A 266 25.30 -6.34 4.22
CA PHE A 266 26.29 -5.37 3.76
C PHE A 266 26.96 -4.62 4.93
N TYR A 267 26.20 -4.12 5.90
CA TYR A 267 26.79 -3.39 7.03
C TYR A 267 27.70 -4.25 7.91
N PRO A 268 27.31 -5.49 8.28
CA PRO A 268 28.24 -6.41 8.94
C PRO A 268 29.50 -6.73 8.12
N ALA A 269 29.38 -6.88 6.80
CA ALA A 269 30.55 -7.11 5.93
C ALA A 269 31.52 -5.91 5.94
N VAL A 270 30.99 -4.68 5.78
CA VAL A 270 31.79 -3.45 5.89
C VAL A 270 32.44 -3.34 7.27
N ALA A 271 31.69 -3.60 8.34
CA ALA A 271 32.21 -3.56 9.71
C ALA A 271 33.33 -4.60 9.93
N ALA A 272 33.15 -5.83 9.43
CA ALA A 272 34.16 -6.88 9.50
C ALA A 272 35.43 -6.49 8.74
N GLY A 273 35.31 -5.86 7.56
CA GLY A 273 36.45 -5.36 6.79
C GLY A 273 37.26 -4.26 7.49
N ILE A 274 36.64 -3.49 8.40
CA ILE A 274 37.33 -2.50 9.25
C ILE A 274 38.04 -3.19 10.42
N LEU A 275 37.31 -4.06 11.14
CA LEU A 275 37.77 -4.65 12.39
C LEU A 275 38.82 -5.76 12.16
N TRP A 276 38.74 -6.44 11.02
CA TRP A 276 39.58 -7.57 10.67
C TRP A 276 40.03 -7.46 9.20
N PRO A 277 41.01 -6.61 8.89
CA PRO A 277 41.48 -6.45 7.51
C PRO A 277 42.18 -7.72 7.02
N HIS A 278 41.41 -8.64 6.42
CA HIS A 278 41.87 -9.90 5.87
C HIS A 278 41.52 -10.00 4.38
N PRO A 279 42.38 -10.56 3.51
CA PRO A 279 42.13 -10.64 2.06
C PRO A 279 40.79 -11.28 1.69
N VAL A 280 40.37 -12.29 2.45
CA VAL A 280 39.08 -13.00 2.27
C VAL A 280 37.87 -12.13 2.60
N LEU A 281 38.01 -11.17 3.52
CA LEU A 281 36.91 -10.27 3.91
C LEU A 281 36.73 -9.09 2.95
N ASN A 282 37.65 -8.89 2.00
CA ASN A 282 37.47 -7.94 0.89
C ASN A 282 36.60 -8.53 -0.24
N LEU A 283 36.19 -9.81 -0.14
CA LEU A 283 35.35 -10.51 -1.13
C LEU A 283 33.85 -10.43 -0.83
N LEU A 284 33.46 -9.96 0.36
CA LEU A 284 32.08 -9.81 0.84
C LEU A 284 31.69 -8.33 0.93
#